data_AF-A0A7C5ZE60-F1
#
_entry.id   AF-A0A7C5ZE60-F1
#
_cell.length_a   1.000
_cell.length_b   1.000
_cell.length_c   1.000
_cell.angle_alpha   90.00
_cell.angle_beta   90.00
_cell.angle_gamma   90.00
#
_symmetry.space_group_name_H-M   'P 1'
#
loop_
_entity.id
_entity.type
_entity.pdbx_description
1 polymer ?
#
loop_
_entity_poly.entity_id
_entity_poly.type
_entity_poly.pdbx_seq_one_letter_code
_entity_poly.pdbx_strand_id
1 'polypeptide(L)'
;MPHTTLIRRSCGQSTTLAQRNSSTSLTADQAMRLAWRTWMLLLAVPFVLFFWTIWRLIGSTPESTGSADHDLAGMWFLFTLAYLAMAVPAAFFWRNHLFRDYLAGGTISPRQYLEGMMTVWVVLAVGGVIAILGCILTNTLVPNVVPGAVALVLYMLYWPSGRTMSRPLRNEHDPAEYEDPR
;
A
#
# COMPACT_ATOMS: atom_id res chain seq x y z
N MET A 1 41.49 30.18 52.10
CA MET A 1 40.85 28.89 52.41
C MET A 1 39.41 29.15 52.84
N PRO A 2 38.42 28.72 52.04
CA PRO A 2 37.10 28.39 52.55
C PRO A 2 36.63 26.97 52.15
N HIS A 3 35.79 26.44 53.03
CA HIS A 3 35.27 25.09 53.13
C HIS A 3 34.13 24.76 52.15
N THR A 4 34.13 23.52 51.66
CA THR A 4 33.03 22.54 51.72
C THR A 4 31.62 22.97 51.27
N THR A 5 31.09 22.34 50.21
CA THR A 5 29.91 21.44 50.32
C THR A 5 29.68 20.67 49.02
N LEU A 6 30.02 19.37 49.04
CA LEU A 6 29.63 18.40 48.01
C LEU A 6 28.20 17.93 48.28
N ILE A 7 27.24 18.38 47.48
CA ILE A 7 25.87 17.89 47.51
C ILE A 7 25.81 16.59 46.68
N ARG A 8 25.88 15.46 47.40
CA ARG A 8 25.64 14.11 46.88
C ARG A 8 24.14 13.94 46.60
N ARG A 9 23.71 14.17 45.35
CA ARG A 9 22.34 13.84 44.94
C ARG A 9 22.19 12.33 44.83
N SER A 10 21.14 11.87 45.50
CA SER A 10 20.74 10.49 45.71
C SER A 10 20.49 9.77 44.38
N CYS A 11 21.17 8.63 44.24
CA CYS A 11 20.84 7.58 43.30
C CYS A 11 19.52 6.93 43.76
N GLY A 12 18.39 7.52 43.36
CA GLY A 12 17.08 6.89 43.45
C GLY A 12 16.96 5.81 42.39
N GLN A 13 17.30 4.58 42.77
CA GLN A 13 16.99 3.35 42.05
C GLN A 13 15.50 3.28 41.71
N SER A 14 15.16 3.67 40.48
CA SER A 14 13.88 3.33 39.85
C SER A 14 14.08 2.06 39.03
N THR A 15 14.24 0.93 39.71
CA THR A 15 14.52 -0.39 39.13
C THR A 15 13.27 -1.28 39.11
N THR A 16 12.14 -0.77 38.63
CA THR A 16 10.90 -1.53 38.45
C THR A 16 10.02 -0.74 37.48
N LEU A 17 10.15 -0.88 36.17
CA LEU A 17 9.25 -1.67 35.31
C LEU A 17 9.81 -1.72 33.87
N ALA A 18 11.11 -1.99 33.72
CA ALA A 18 11.72 -2.31 32.42
C ALA A 18 11.38 -3.76 32.02
N GLN A 19 10.10 -4.12 32.08
CA GLN A 19 9.51 -5.26 31.41
C GLN A 19 9.13 -4.73 30.02
N ARG A 20 10.12 -4.50 29.16
CA ARG A 20 10.60 -5.52 28.23
C ARG A 20 9.46 -6.29 27.57
N ASN A 21 8.46 -5.55 27.10
CA ASN A 21 7.94 -5.83 25.77
C ASN A 21 9.12 -5.66 24.82
N SER A 22 9.89 -6.74 24.63
CA SER A 22 10.73 -6.93 23.47
C SER A 22 9.80 -6.98 22.26
N SER A 23 9.24 -5.82 21.89
CA SER A 23 8.71 -5.58 20.57
C SER A 23 9.92 -5.71 19.66
N THR A 24 10.14 -6.91 19.16
CA THR A 24 11.20 -7.27 18.23
C THR A 24 11.21 -6.20 17.15
N SER A 25 12.17 -5.28 17.22
CA SER A 25 12.24 -4.15 16.30
C SER A 25 12.48 -4.72 14.91
N LEU A 26 11.47 -4.66 14.06
CA LEU A 26 11.56 -5.14 12.68
C LEU A 26 12.73 -4.45 11.99
N THR A 27 13.71 -5.22 11.54
CA THR A 27 14.80 -4.65 10.74
C THR A 27 14.26 -4.25 9.36
N ALA A 28 14.90 -3.27 8.73
CA ALA A 28 14.50 -2.80 7.40
C ALA A 28 14.47 -3.95 6.38
N ASP A 29 15.44 -4.88 6.44
CA ASP A 29 15.50 -6.04 5.55
C ASP A 29 14.33 -7.02 5.76
N GLN A 30 13.95 -7.26 7.02
CA GLN A 30 12.80 -8.12 7.34
C GLN A 30 11.51 -7.48 6.83
N ALA A 31 11.33 -6.18 7.06
CA ALA A 31 10.19 -5.44 6.57
C ALA A 31 10.12 -5.43 5.04
N MET A 32 11.25 -5.27 4.35
CA MET A 32 11.29 -5.30 2.87
C MET A 32 10.93 -6.67 2.31
N ARG A 33 11.44 -7.75 2.90
CA ARG A 33 11.05 -9.11 2.50
C ARG A 33 9.56 -9.36 2.73
N LEU A 34 9.02 -8.88 3.85
CA LEU A 34 7.60 -8.99 4.15
C LEU A 34 6.77 -8.17 3.15
N ALA A 35 7.17 -6.93 2.87
CA ALA A 35 6.55 -6.03 1.90
C ALA A 35 6.44 -6.65 0.50
N TRP A 36 7.53 -7.23 -0.01
CA TRP A 36 7.52 -7.94 -1.29
C TRP A 36 6.61 -9.16 -1.29
N ARG A 37 6.65 -9.97 -0.24
CA ARG A 37 5.77 -11.15 -0.11
C ARG A 37 4.29 -10.74 -0.09
N THR A 38 3.94 -9.75 0.73
CA THR A 38 2.56 -9.26 0.82
C THR A 38 2.12 -8.66 -0.51
N TRP A 39 2.95 -7.83 -1.14
CA TRP A 39 2.63 -7.20 -2.42
C TRP A 39 2.39 -8.24 -3.52
N MET A 40 3.23 -9.28 -3.61
CA MET A 40 3.05 -10.37 -4.57
C MET A 40 1.78 -11.17 -4.31
N LEU A 41 1.50 -11.51 -3.04
CA LEU A 41 0.29 -12.25 -2.67
C LEU A 41 -0.98 -11.45 -2.99
N LEU A 42 -1.00 -10.16 -2.67
CA LEU A 42 -2.11 -9.25 -2.96
C LEU A 42 -2.26 -8.98 -4.46
N LEU A 43 -1.19 -9.04 -5.26
CA LEU A 43 -1.26 -8.91 -6.72
C LEU A 43 -1.78 -10.18 -7.40
N ALA A 44 -1.37 -11.35 -6.91
CA ALA A 44 -1.67 -12.63 -7.54
C ALA A 44 -3.19 -12.86 -7.66
N VAL A 45 -3.95 -12.55 -6.62
CA VAL A 45 -5.41 -12.72 -6.60
C VAL A 45 -6.13 -11.92 -7.70
N PRO A 46 -6.05 -10.57 -7.73
CA PRO A 46 -6.70 -9.78 -8.77
C PRO A 46 -6.13 -10.08 -10.16
N PHE A 47 -4.84 -10.40 -10.28
CA PHE A 47 -4.24 -10.77 -11.56
C PHE A 47 -4.85 -12.05 -12.11
N VAL A 48 -4.88 -13.14 -11.33
CA VAL A 48 -5.49 -14.41 -11.74
C VAL A 48 -6.98 -14.23 -12.06
N LEU A 49 -7.72 -13.50 -11.23
CA LEU A 49 -9.14 -13.22 -11.47
C LEU A 49 -9.36 -12.41 -12.76
N PHE A 50 -8.50 -11.44 -13.05
CA PHE A 50 -8.59 -10.62 -14.26
C PHE A 50 -8.41 -11.47 -15.52
N PHE A 51 -7.33 -12.25 -15.60
CA PHE A 51 -7.07 -13.13 -16.75
C PHE A 51 -8.13 -14.23 -16.89
N TRP A 52 -8.55 -14.83 -15.77
CA TRP A 52 -9.62 -15.84 -15.79
C TRP A 52 -10.94 -15.25 -16.32
N THR A 53 -11.29 -14.04 -15.89
CA THR A 53 -12.53 -13.37 -16.33
C THR A 53 -12.49 -13.01 -17.81
N ILE A 54 -11.36 -12.48 -18.30
CA ILE A 54 -11.15 -12.21 -19.73
C ILE A 54 -11.24 -13.49 -20.54
N TRP A 55 -10.54 -14.54 -20.13
CA TRP A 55 -10.57 -15.83 -20.82
C TRP A 55 -11.99 -16.39 -20.90
N ARG A 56 -12.71 -16.36 -19.78
CA ARG A 56 -14.10 -16.83 -19.70
C ARG A 56 -15.02 -16.06 -20.63
N LEU A 57 -14.98 -14.72 -20.60
CA LEU A 57 -15.92 -13.88 -21.33
C LEU A 57 -15.63 -13.78 -22.84
N ILE A 58 -14.37 -13.93 -23.25
CA ILE A 58 -14.01 -14.02 -24.67
C ILE A 58 -14.38 -15.39 -25.24
N GLY A 59 -14.25 -16.46 -24.45
CA GLY A 59 -14.54 -17.83 -24.89
C GLY A 59 -16.03 -18.20 -24.91
N SER A 60 -16.90 -17.43 -24.24
CA SER A 60 -18.35 -17.68 -24.25
C SER A 60 -18.98 -17.17 -25.55
N THR A 61 -19.57 -18.08 -26.33
CA THR A 61 -20.34 -17.74 -27.53
C THR A 61 -21.59 -16.93 -27.17
N PRO A 62 -21.97 -15.93 -28.00
CA PRO A 62 -23.03 -14.97 -27.69
C PRO A 62 -24.43 -15.59 -27.51
N GLU A 63 -24.64 -16.83 -27.97
CA GLU A 63 -25.91 -17.55 -27.78
C GLU A 63 -26.07 -18.13 -26.35
N SER A 64 -24.98 -18.26 -25.58
CA SER A 64 -24.98 -18.87 -24.24
C SER A 64 -24.96 -17.87 -23.09
N THR A 65 -24.66 -16.60 -23.38
CA THR A 65 -24.71 -15.51 -22.43
C THR A 65 -26.14 -14.97 -22.39
N GLY A 66 -26.91 -15.35 -21.37
CA GLY A 66 -28.19 -14.71 -21.06
C GLY A 66 -28.07 -13.20 -21.13
N SER A 67 -29.11 -12.53 -21.64
CA SER A 67 -29.16 -11.09 -21.94
C SER A 67 -28.27 -10.27 -21.00
N ALA A 68 -27.19 -9.70 -21.54
CA ALA A 68 -26.31 -8.82 -20.81
C ALA A 68 -27.13 -7.69 -20.15
N ASP A 69 -27.05 -7.59 -18.83
CA ASP A 69 -27.75 -6.55 -18.07
C ASP A 69 -26.93 -5.26 -18.12
N HIS A 70 -27.22 -4.46 -19.15
CA HIS A 70 -26.53 -3.19 -19.39
C HIS A 70 -26.75 -2.16 -18.28
N ASP A 71 -27.92 -2.18 -17.63
CA ASP A 71 -28.24 -1.24 -16.54
C ASP A 71 -27.45 -1.59 -15.28
N LEU A 72 -27.40 -2.88 -14.93
CA LEU A 72 -26.57 -3.36 -13.83
C LEU A 72 -25.09 -3.10 -14.10
N ALA A 73 -24.63 -3.28 -15.35
CA ALA A 73 -23.24 -3.00 -15.72
C ALA A 73 -22.89 -1.52 -15.56
N GLY A 74 -23.77 -0.61 -15.98
CA GLY A 74 -23.59 0.83 -15.78
C GLY A 74 -23.54 1.21 -14.30
N MET A 75 -24.49 0.70 -13.50
CA MET A 75 -24.53 0.96 -12.06
C MET A 75 -23.27 0.45 -11.34
N TRP A 76 -22.82 -0.77 -11.66
CA TRP A 76 -21.63 -1.36 -11.06
C TRP A 76 -20.35 -0.60 -11.42
N PHE A 77 -20.24 -0.16 -12.67
CA PHE A 77 -19.14 0.68 -13.12
C PHE A 77 -19.08 2.00 -12.36
N LEU A 78 -20.21 2.69 -12.22
CA LEU A 78 -20.28 3.94 -11.45
C LEU A 78 -19.93 3.72 -9.98
N PHE A 79 -20.43 2.64 -9.38
CA PHE A 79 -20.08 2.26 -8.01
C PHE A 79 -18.57 2.03 -7.84
N THR A 80 -17.97 1.27 -8.76
CA THR A 80 -16.53 0.97 -8.73
C THR A 80 -15.70 2.23 -8.92
N LEU A 81 -16.11 3.11 -9.83
CA LEU A 81 -15.46 4.39 -10.07
C LEU A 81 -15.55 5.30 -8.84
N ALA A 82 -16.72 5.38 -8.20
CA ALA A 82 -16.91 6.14 -6.96
C ALA A 82 -16.04 5.59 -5.83
N TYR A 83 -15.95 4.27 -5.68
CA TYR A 83 -15.04 3.63 -4.73
C TYR A 83 -13.59 4.05 -4.98
N LEU A 84 -13.08 3.92 -6.20
CA LEU A 84 -11.70 4.30 -6.51
C LEU A 84 -11.45 5.79 -6.29
N ALA A 85 -12.38 6.65 -6.71
CA ALA A 85 -12.28 8.10 -6.57
C ALA A 85 -12.23 8.57 -5.11
N MET A 86 -12.85 7.84 -4.18
CA MET A 86 -12.83 8.17 -2.75
C MET A 86 -11.73 7.44 -1.98
N ALA A 87 -11.64 6.12 -2.16
CA ALA A 87 -10.78 5.26 -1.36
C ALA A 87 -9.30 5.47 -1.70
N VAL A 88 -8.95 5.66 -2.98
CA VAL A 88 -7.56 5.86 -3.39
C VAL A 88 -7.00 7.15 -2.78
N PRO A 89 -7.61 8.34 -2.95
CA PRO A 89 -7.11 9.55 -2.29
C PRO A 89 -7.07 9.44 -0.77
N ALA A 90 -8.08 8.80 -0.15
CA ALA A 90 -8.08 8.58 1.30
C ALA A 90 -6.89 7.73 1.76
N ALA A 91 -6.56 6.65 1.04
CA ALA A 91 -5.40 5.81 1.31
C ALA A 91 -4.08 6.57 1.15
N PHE A 92 -3.96 7.40 0.11
CA PHE A 92 -2.78 8.25 -0.08
C PHE A 92 -2.64 9.31 1.00
N PHE A 93 -3.75 9.92 1.42
CA PHE A 93 -3.76 10.88 2.53
C PHE A 93 -3.31 10.22 3.84
N TRP A 94 -3.82 9.03 4.14
CA TRP A 94 -3.41 8.24 5.30
C TRP A 94 -1.93 7.86 5.25
N ARG A 95 -1.45 7.36 4.10
CA ARG A 95 -0.03 7.08 3.88
C ARG A 95 0.82 8.33 4.10
N ASN A 96 0.39 9.47 3.57
CA ASN A 96 1.11 10.74 3.71
C ASN A 96 1.22 11.17 5.18
N HIS A 97 0.16 10.95 5.97
CA HIS A 97 0.17 11.20 7.41
C HIS A 97 1.23 10.34 8.13
N LEU A 98 1.32 9.04 7.81
CA LEU A 98 2.34 8.15 8.36
C LEU A 98 3.77 8.51 7.89
N PHE A 99 3.89 9.10 6.71
CA PHE A 99 5.17 9.48 6.09
C PHE A 99 5.59 10.91 6.42
N ARG A 100 4.92 11.58 7.36
CA ARG A 100 5.20 12.99 7.70
C ARG A 100 6.65 13.23 8.11
N ASP A 101 7.25 12.32 8.87
CA ASP A 101 8.64 12.44 9.33
C ASP A 101 9.65 12.36 8.17
N TYR A 102 9.31 11.61 7.12
CA TYR A 102 10.10 11.53 5.89
C TYR A 102 10.04 12.82 5.07
N LEU A 103 8.86 13.43 5.00
CA LEU A 103 8.70 14.74 4.35
C LEU A 103 9.48 15.84 5.07
N ALA A 104 9.69 15.71 6.38
CA ALA A 104 10.56 16.58 7.16
C ALA A 104 12.07 16.30 6.96
N GLY A 105 12.43 15.35 6.09
CA GLY A 105 13.82 14.96 5.82
C GLY A 105 14.34 13.84 6.70
N GLY A 106 13.51 13.21 7.53
CA GLY A 106 13.87 12.05 8.33
C GLY A 106 13.79 10.71 7.57
N THR A 107 13.99 9.60 8.28
CA THR A 107 13.71 8.24 7.79
C THR A 107 12.44 7.69 8.44
N ILE A 108 11.77 6.75 7.76
CA ILE A 108 10.54 6.13 8.26
C ILE A 108 10.88 4.83 8.99
N SER A 109 10.20 4.58 10.11
CA SER A 109 10.31 3.28 10.77
C SER A 109 9.75 2.15 9.88
N PRO A 110 10.37 0.97 9.83
CA PRO A 110 9.91 -0.13 8.95
C PRO A 110 8.44 -0.51 9.16
N ARG A 111 7.91 -0.34 10.38
CA ARG A 111 6.50 -0.57 10.72
C ARG A 111 5.57 0.44 10.07
N GLN A 112 5.85 1.75 10.20
CA GLN A 112 5.04 2.80 9.58
C GLN A 112 5.04 2.70 8.06
N TYR A 113 6.18 2.32 7.47
CA TYR A 113 6.27 2.06 6.04
C TYR A 113 5.30 0.96 5.61
N LEU A 114 5.36 -0.20 6.29
CA LEU A 114 4.50 -1.35 5.97
C LEU A 114 3.03 -0.96 6.12
N GLU A 115 2.66 -0.27 7.19
CA GLU A 115 1.29 0.17 7.44
C GLU A 115 0.77 1.10 6.33
N GLY A 116 1.56 2.12 5.96
CA GLY A 116 1.19 3.07 4.92
C GLY A 116 1.07 2.42 3.54
N MET A 117 2.02 1.55 3.18
CA MET A 117 2.02 0.88 1.88
C MET A 117 0.94 -0.22 1.80
N MET A 118 0.75 -1.00 2.86
CA MET A 118 -0.32 -2.01 2.94
C MET A 118 -1.69 -1.38 2.74
N THR A 119 -1.93 -0.20 3.31
CA THR A 119 -3.20 0.53 3.12
C THR A 119 -3.46 0.81 1.64
N VAL A 120 -2.44 1.33 0.92
CA VAL A 120 -2.55 1.62 -0.52
C VAL A 120 -2.75 0.35 -1.33
N TRP A 121 -1.98 -0.70 -1.06
CA TRP A 121 -2.08 -1.98 -1.78
C TRP A 121 -3.44 -2.63 -1.59
N VAL A 122 -3.94 -2.70 -0.36
CA VAL A 122 -5.26 -3.30 -0.06
C VAL A 122 -6.37 -2.53 -0.78
N VAL A 123 -6.37 -1.19 -0.72
CA VAL A 123 -7.41 -0.39 -1.39
C VAL A 123 -7.40 -0.60 -2.90
N LEU A 124 -6.22 -0.60 -3.53
CA LEU A 124 -6.11 -0.85 -4.97
C LEU A 124 -6.50 -2.29 -5.34
N ALA A 125 -6.09 -3.29 -4.55
CA ALA A 125 -6.44 -4.68 -4.78
C ALA A 125 -7.95 -4.91 -4.64
N VAL A 126 -8.58 -4.36 -3.61
CA VAL A 126 -10.04 -4.43 -3.39
C VAL A 126 -10.78 -3.74 -4.53
N GLY A 127 -10.36 -2.55 -4.95
CA GLY A 127 -10.94 -1.85 -6.09
C GLY A 127 -10.86 -2.66 -7.39
N GLY A 128 -9.72 -3.32 -7.63
CA GLY A 128 -9.55 -4.24 -8.75
C GLY A 128 -10.49 -5.46 -8.68
N VAL A 129 -10.64 -6.08 -7.52
CA VAL A 129 -11.56 -7.21 -7.31
C VAL A 129 -13.02 -6.79 -7.50
N ILE A 130 -13.45 -5.64 -6.96
CA ILE A 130 -14.81 -5.11 -7.14
C ILE A 130 -15.10 -4.91 -8.63
N ALA A 131 -14.16 -4.34 -9.39
CA ALA A 131 -14.30 -4.15 -10.83
C ALA A 131 -14.51 -5.49 -11.57
N ILE A 132 -13.68 -6.49 -11.26
CA ILE A 132 -13.74 -7.82 -11.89
C ILE A 132 -15.03 -8.56 -11.52
N LEU A 133 -15.48 -8.45 -10.26
CA LEU A 133 -16.78 -8.97 -9.84
C LEU A 133 -17.92 -8.36 -10.66
N GLY A 134 -17.82 -7.07 -11.01
CA GLY A 134 -18.73 -6.42 -11.95
C GLY A 134 -18.81 -7.16 -13.27
N CYS A 135 -17.67 -7.44 -13.89
CA CYS A 135 -17.62 -8.18 -15.15
C CYS A 135 -18.26 -9.57 -15.05
N ILE A 136 -18.06 -10.27 -13.93
CA ILE A 136 -18.62 -11.60 -13.67
C ILE A 136 -20.14 -11.54 -13.47
N LEU A 137 -20.62 -10.58 -12.69
CA LEU A 137 -22.04 -10.44 -12.36
C LEU A 137 -22.86 -9.97 -13.56
N THR A 138 -22.30 -9.09 -14.39
CA THR A 138 -23.00 -8.53 -15.56
C THR A 138 -22.79 -9.36 -16.82
N ASN A 139 -21.88 -10.34 -16.77
CA ASN A 139 -21.38 -11.09 -17.93
C ASN A 139 -20.90 -10.19 -19.08
N THR A 140 -20.38 -9.00 -18.76
CA THR A 140 -19.84 -8.05 -19.75
C THR A 140 -18.46 -7.59 -19.34
N LEU A 141 -17.53 -7.50 -20.30
CA LEU A 141 -16.21 -6.94 -20.04
C LEU A 141 -16.28 -5.43 -19.84
N VAL A 142 -16.93 -4.73 -20.76
CA VAL A 142 -17.06 -3.28 -20.76
C VAL A 142 -18.41 -2.90 -20.15
N PRO A 143 -18.47 -1.88 -19.28
CA PRO A 143 -17.39 -0.95 -18.90
C PRO A 143 -16.55 -1.37 -17.68
N ASN A 144 -16.90 -2.45 -16.99
CA ASN A 144 -16.34 -2.83 -15.69
C ASN A 144 -14.83 -3.20 -15.70
N VAL A 145 -14.28 -3.62 -16.84
CA VAL A 145 -12.85 -3.96 -16.97
C VAL A 145 -11.93 -2.74 -16.84
N VAL A 146 -12.40 -1.56 -17.23
CA VAL A 146 -11.61 -0.32 -17.24
C VAL A 146 -11.12 0.07 -15.83
N PRO A 147 -11.99 0.23 -14.81
CA PRO A 147 -11.53 0.56 -13.46
C PRO A 147 -10.64 -0.54 -12.88
N GLY A 148 -10.88 -1.81 -13.21
CA GLY A 148 -10.03 -2.93 -12.79
C GLY A 148 -8.61 -2.83 -13.35
N ALA A 149 -8.48 -2.53 -14.64
CA ALA A 149 -7.20 -2.31 -15.30
C ALA A 149 -6.46 -1.09 -14.72
N VAL A 150 -7.16 0.01 -14.48
CA VAL A 150 -6.58 1.20 -13.84
C VAL A 150 -6.06 0.88 -12.44
N ALA A 151 -6.85 0.21 -11.60
CA ALA A 151 -6.43 -0.20 -10.27
C ALA A 151 -5.20 -1.12 -10.31
N LEU A 152 -5.15 -2.07 -11.25
CA LEU A 152 -4.01 -2.98 -11.44
C LEU A 152 -2.74 -2.23 -11.88
N VAL A 153 -2.84 -1.31 -12.84
CA VAL A 153 -1.70 -0.50 -13.29
C VAL A 153 -1.17 0.37 -12.15
N LEU A 154 -2.06 1.04 -11.41
CA LEU A 154 -1.66 1.82 -10.24
C LEU A 154 -0.98 0.91 -9.20
N TYR A 155 -1.54 -0.26 -8.92
CA TYR A 155 -0.95 -1.23 -8.00
C TYR A 155 0.48 -1.61 -8.41
N MET A 156 0.70 -1.86 -9.71
CA MET A 156 2.02 -2.19 -10.25
C MET A 156 3.02 -1.04 -10.10
N LEU A 157 2.60 0.20 -10.31
CA LEU A 157 3.45 1.39 -10.16
C LEU A 157 3.89 1.63 -8.71
N TYR A 158 3.11 1.18 -7.72
CA TYR A 158 3.42 1.32 -6.30
C TYR A 158 4.11 0.07 -5.71
N TRP A 159 5.18 -0.38 -6.36
CA TRP A 159 5.95 -1.52 -5.88
C TRP A 159 6.71 -1.23 -4.57
N PRO A 160 7.04 -2.26 -3.76
CA PRO A 160 7.82 -2.09 -2.55
C PRO A 160 9.23 -1.55 -2.82
N SER A 161 9.61 -0.50 -2.10
CA SER A 161 10.91 0.18 -2.23
C SER A 161 11.46 0.56 -0.86
N GLY A 162 12.72 0.20 -0.61
CA GLY A 162 13.42 0.48 0.65
C GLY A 162 13.98 1.87 0.79
N ARG A 163 13.94 2.68 -0.29
CA ARG A 163 14.57 4.01 -0.34
C ARG A 163 14.14 4.89 0.84
N THR A 164 12.86 4.86 1.21
CA THR A 164 12.30 5.69 2.29
C THR A 164 12.69 5.26 3.72
N MET A 165 13.16 4.03 3.90
CA MET A 165 13.64 3.53 5.20
C MET A 165 15.14 3.80 5.40
N SER A 166 15.92 3.80 4.31
CA SER A 166 17.37 3.83 4.36
C SER A 166 17.99 5.20 4.07
N ARG A 167 17.29 6.11 3.39
CA ARG A 167 17.84 7.41 2.96
C ARG A 167 16.92 8.56 3.39
N PRO A 168 17.41 9.55 4.16
CA PRO A 168 16.67 10.77 4.45
C PRO A 168 16.54 11.65 3.19
N LEU A 169 15.43 12.36 3.04
CA LEU A 169 15.08 13.14 1.83
C LEU A 169 16.04 14.31 1.51
N ARG A 170 16.91 14.69 2.45
CA ARG A 170 17.65 15.96 2.44
C ARG A 170 19.15 15.77 2.63
N ASN A 171 19.75 14.93 1.77
CA ASN A 171 21.19 14.98 1.55
C ASN A 171 21.41 15.81 0.28
N GLU A 172 21.84 17.07 0.41
CA GLU A 172 22.10 17.99 -0.72
C GLU A 172 23.18 17.45 -1.70
N HIS A 173 23.79 16.31 -1.39
CA HIS A 173 24.77 15.60 -2.20
C HIS A 173 24.40 14.12 -2.39
N ASP A 174 23.11 13.75 -2.46
CA ASP A 174 22.74 12.35 -2.73
C ASP A 174 23.18 11.97 -4.15
N PRO A 175 24.13 11.03 -4.34
CA PRO A 175 24.61 10.62 -5.66
C PRO A 175 23.48 10.12 -6.58
N ALA A 176 22.31 9.77 -6.03
CA ALA A 176 21.12 9.41 -6.80
C ALA A 176 20.57 10.55 -7.69
N GLU A 177 20.82 11.83 -7.37
CA GLU A 177 20.50 12.96 -8.27
C GLU A 177 21.30 12.91 -9.58
N TYR A 178 22.42 12.18 -9.59
CA TYR A 178 23.29 12.00 -10.74
C TYR A 178 23.17 10.61 -11.40
N GLU A 179 22.41 9.67 -10.81
CA GLU A 179 22.32 8.27 -11.29
C GLU A 179 21.09 7.96 -12.17
N ASP A 180 20.08 8.83 -12.25
CA ASP A 180 18.95 8.66 -13.19
C ASP A 180 19.12 9.57 -14.43
N PRO A 181 19.62 9.06 -15.58
CA PRO A 181 19.46 9.76 -16.85
C PRO A 181 17.97 9.74 -17.23
N ARG A 182 17.36 10.92 -17.32
CA ARG A 182 15.98 11.11 -17.80
C ARG A 182 15.79 10.64 -19.24
#